data_AF-A0AAD7VVJ3-F1
#
_entry.id   AF-A0AAD7VVJ3-F1
#
_cell.length_a   1.000
_cell.length_b   1.000
_cell.length_c   1.000
_cell.angle_alpha   90.00
_cell.angle_beta   90.00
_cell.angle_gamma   90.00
#
_symmetry.space_group_name_H-M   'P 1'
#
loop_
_entity.id
_entity.type
_entity.pdbx_description
1 polymer ?
#
loop_
_entity_poly.entity_id
_entity_poly.type
_entity_poly.pdbx_seq_one_letter_code
_entity_poly.pdbx_strand_id
1 'polypeptide(L)'
;MSVALSKDKSPGPDENWISEFDKALNLLKSNAPEQWLDIQMPYSQYLKLEESLSKIKSDTCSEDKSYPRLSYNSVTETVTVVTVPKDLHEVAASELRRQIMNGIMEHLSDHSPESIGRIVDTGSTDVRGSDGGYERSVKQADGLFKYSGRGAQRVTVAFEVGCSENHKSLLDNKDVWIQGCHAKACVLICLAEQSPRFRNPTDPFENIADVETEEAAMGFHADATVPLDGSYFPQISYRDHVWAGGVTEAFIEVWRADGHETFASAHRNVILAAD
;
A
#
# COMPACT_ATOMS: atom_id res chain seq x y z
N MET A 1 -50.46 -7.27 -28.91
CA MET A 1 -49.26 -6.51 -29.28
C MET A 1 -49.37 -5.15 -28.62
N SER A 2 -48.58 -4.88 -27.59
CA SER A 2 -48.52 -3.57 -26.94
C SER A 2 -47.06 -3.14 -26.93
N VAL A 3 -46.79 -2.07 -27.66
CA VAL A 3 -45.51 -1.37 -27.71
C VAL A 3 -45.39 -0.57 -26.42
N ALA A 4 -44.49 -0.97 -25.53
CA ALA A 4 -44.09 -0.17 -24.38
C ALA A 4 -42.77 0.53 -24.73
N LEU A 5 -42.83 1.86 -24.71
CA LEU A 5 -41.78 2.78 -25.09
C LEU A 5 -40.49 2.58 -24.30
N SER A 6 -39.39 2.52 -25.06
CA SER A 6 -38.04 2.82 -24.60
C SER A 6 -38.01 4.18 -23.88
N LYS A 7 -37.54 4.16 -22.62
CA LYS A 7 -37.01 5.33 -21.92
C LYS A 7 -35.51 5.15 -21.76
N ASP A 8 -34.81 5.13 -22.88
CA ASP A 8 -33.37 5.35 -22.88
C ASP A 8 -33.13 6.86 -22.86
N LYS A 9 -33.28 7.46 -21.66
CA LYS A 9 -32.71 8.78 -21.37
C LYS A 9 -31.41 8.52 -20.63
N SER A 10 -30.34 8.36 -21.39
CA SER A 10 -28.98 8.47 -20.88
C SER A 10 -28.85 9.82 -20.15
N PRO A 11 -28.57 9.85 -18.84
CA PRO A 11 -28.28 11.11 -18.15
C PRO A 11 -26.99 11.65 -18.76
N GLY A 12 -26.99 12.92 -19.18
CA GLY A 12 -25.74 13.62 -19.48
C GLY A 12 -24.80 13.53 -18.27
N PRO A 13 -23.47 13.57 -18.49
CA PRO A 13 -22.51 13.47 -17.39
C PRO A 13 -22.80 14.57 -16.36
N ASP A 14 -23.08 14.15 -15.13
CA ASP A 14 -23.24 15.03 -13.97
C ASP A 14 -22.02 15.98 -13.90
N GLU A 15 -22.24 17.28 -13.75
CA GLU A 15 -21.15 18.29 -13.75
C GLU A 15 -20.10 17.97 -12.67
N ASN A 16 -20.54 17.31 -11.59
CA ASN A 16 -19.68 16.82 -10.52
C ASN A 16 -18.66 15.77 -11.02
N TRP A 17 -19.08 14.84 -11.90
CA TRP A 17 -18.18 13.80 -12.42
C TRP A 17 -17.10 14.35 -13.35
N ILE A 18 -17.42 15.42 -14.10
CA ILE A 18 -16.44 16.10 -14.95
C ILE A 18 -15.37 16.75 -14.06
N SER A 19 -15.78 17.42 -12.98
CA SER A 19 -14.85 18.03 -12.04
C SER A 19 -13.97 17.00 -11.33
N GLU A 20 -14.51 15.87 -10.88
CA GLU A 20 -13.72 14.83 -10.19
C GLU A 20 -12.76 14.11 -11.15
N PHE A 21 -13.19 13.86 -12.39
CA PHE A 21 -12.31 13.31 -13.44
C PHE A 21 -11.12 14.24 -13.71
N ASP A 22 -11.37 15.54 -13.86
CA ASP A 22 -10.31 16.52 -14.11
C ASP A 22 -9.33 16.62 -12.94
N LYS A 23 -9.82 16.55 -11.69
CA LYS A 23 -8.97 16.50 -10.50
C LYS A 23 -8.04 15.28 -10.53
N ALA A 24 -8.60 14.09 -10.80
CA ALA A 24 -7.82 12.86 -10.90
C ALA A 24 -6.75 12.95 -12.00
N LEU A 25 -7.13 13.41 -13.18
CA LEU A 25 -6.25 13.53 -14.33
C LEU A 25 -5.12 14.54 -14.07
N ASN A 26 -5.42 15.65 -13.40
CA ASN A 26 -4.41 16.63 -13.02
C ASN A 26 -3.42 16.07 -11.99
N LEU A 27 -3.91 15.25 -11.05
CA LEU A 27 -3.03 14.60 -10.08
C LEU A 27 -2.11 13.57 -10.76
N LEU A 28 -2.65 12.75 -11.67
CA LEU A 28 -1.85 11.79 -12.45
C LEU A 28 -0.76 12.48 -13.29
N LYS A 29 -1.07 13.64 -13.87
CA LYS A 29 -0.12 14.40 -14.71
C LYS A 29 0.96 15.12 -13.89
N SER A 30 0.56 15.74 -12.78
CA SER A 30 1.52 16.44 -11.92
C SER A 30 2.39 15.47 -11.13
N ASN A 31 1.84 14.30 -10.78
CA ASN A 31 2.46 13.29 -9.93
C ASN A 31 3.10 13.92 -8.68
N ALA A 32 2.44 14.93 -8.11
CA ALA A 32 2.90 15.56 -6.88
C ALA A 32 3.05 14.47 -5.81
N PRO A 33 4.18 14.35 -5.13
CA PRO A 33 4.44 13.23 -4.22
C PRO A 33 3.49 13.24 -3.02
N GLU A 34 3.32 12.08 -2.41
CA GLU A 34 2.54 11.86 -1.19
C GLU A 34 1.06 12.27 -1.28
N GLN A 35 0.43 12.09 -2.44
CA GLN A 35 -0.98 12.40 -2.63
C GLN A 35 -1.81 11.12 -2.71
N TRP A 36 -2.92 11.15 -1.99
CA TRP A 36 -3.97 10.15 -2.02
C TRP A 36 -5.29 10.83 -2.35
N LEU A 37 -5.98 10.34 -3.38
CA LEU A 37 -7.27 10.89 -3.79
C LEU A 37 -8.27 9.76 -4.06
N ASP A 38 -9.29 9.69 -3.20
CA ASP A 38 -10.44 8.82 -3.37
C ASP A 38 -11.61 9.61 -3.96
N ILE A 39 -12.13 9.16 -5.09
CA ILE A 39 -13.22 9.82 -5.81
C ILE A 39 -14.22 8.77 -6.31
N GLN A 40 -15.50 9.02 -6.08
CA GLN A 40 -16.52 8.18 -6.68
C GLN A 40 -16.53 8.44 -8.19
N MET A 41 -16.62 7.38 -9.00
CA MET A 41 -16.94 7.51 -10.42
C MET A 41 -17.31 6.16 -11.05
N PRO A 42 -18.13 6.19 -12.12
CA PRO A 42 -18.50 4.98 -12.85
C PRO A 42 -17.29 4.33 -13.52
N TYR A 43 -17.32 2.99 -13.66
CA TYR A 43 -16.24 2.22 -14.29
C TYR A 43 -15.85 2.71 -15.69
N SER A 44 -16.81 3.21 -16.48
CA SER A 44 -16.53 3.76 -17.81
C SER A 44 -15.63 5.00 -17.80
N GLN A 45 -15.64 5.79 -16.72
CA GLN A 45 -14.73 6.93 -16.56
C GLN A 45 -13.38 6.48 -16.01
N TYR A 46 -13.36 5.51 -15.09
CA TYR A 46 -12.13 4.85 -14.65
C TYR A 46 -11.31 4.34 -15.85
N LEU A 47 -11.95 3.64 -16.80
CA LEU A 47 -11.26 3.14 -18.00
C LEU A 47 -10.59 4.25 -18.83
N LYS A 48 -11.18 5.45 -18.87
CA LYS A 48 -10.56 6.60 -19.54
C LYS A 48 -9.37 7.17 -18.76
N LEU A 49 -9.43 7.14 -17.43
CA LEU A 49 -8.28 7.49 -16.58
C LEU A 49 -7.15 6.49 -16.74
N GLU A 50 -7.45 5.19 -16.78
CA GLU A 50 -6.48 4.12 -17.01
C GLU A 50 -5.78 4.27 -18.38
N GLU A 51 -6.54 4.57 -19.43
CA GLU A 51 -5.99 4.86 -20.76
C GLU A 51 -5.10 6.13 -20.73
N SER A 52 -5.52 7.16 -20.00
CA SER A 52 -4.76 8.41 -19.86
C SER A 52 -3.45 8.18 -19.09
N LEU A 53 -3.49 7.41 -18.00
CA LEU A 53 -2.31 7.03 -17.22
C LEU A 53 -1.33 6.23 -18.08
N SER A 54 -1.82 5.30 -18.89
CA SER A 54 -0.99 4.50 -19.78
C SER A 54 -0.21 5.36 -20.77
N LYS A 55 -0.84 6.41 -21.32
CA LYS A 55 -0.20 7.40 -22.20
C LYS A 55 0.83 8.25 -21.44
N ILE A 56 0.49 8.71 -20.23
CA ILE A 56 1.45 9.47 -19.40
C ILE A 56 2.69 8.63 -19.12
N LYS A 57 2.53 7.36 -18.70
CA LYS A 57 3.66 6.47 -18.42
C LYS A 57 4.51 6.16 -19.66
N SER A 58 3.91 6.04 -20.85
CA SER A 58 4.69 5.84 -22.09
C SER A 58 5.55 7.05 -22.45
N ASP A 59 5.08 8.26 -22.12
CA ASP A 59 5.76 9.50 -22.51
C ASP A 59 6.88 9.89 -21.54
N THR A 60 6.84 9.42 -20.29
CA THR A 60 7.69 9.97 -19.21
C THR A 60 9.00 9.21 -18.98
N CYS A 61 9.22 8.03 -19.58
CA CYS A 61 10.48 7.25 -19.52
C CYS A 61 11.10 7.12 -18.10
N SER A 62 10.32 7.21 -17.03
CA SER A 62 10.83 7.10 -15.65
C SER A 62 11.09 5.64 -15.32
N GLU A 63 12.25 5.37 -14.72
CA GLU A 63 12.68 4.03 -14.30
C GLU A 63 11.72 3.42 -13.26
N ASP A 64 11.00 4.27 -12.53
CA ASP A 64 10.00 3.87 -11.54
C ASP A 64 8.61 3.75 -12.20
N LYS A 65 8.30 2.54 -12.66
CA LYS A 65 7.03 2.24 -13.38
C LYS A 65 5.82 2.16 -12.44
N SER A 66 6.05 2.17 -11.13
CA SER A 66 5.03 1.87 -10.13
C SER A 66 4.05 3.02 -9.93
N TYR A 67 4.54 4.27 -9.97
CA TYR A 67 3.72 5.46 -9.67
C TYR A 67 3.64 6.47 -10.84
N PRO A 68 2.57 7.28 -10.91
CA PRO A 68 1.36 7.17 -10.10
C PRO A 68 0.59 5.88 -10.45
N ARG A 69 -0.17 5.36 -9.48
CA ARG A 69 -1.02 4.17 -9.64
C ARG A 69 -2.49 4.51 -9.48
N LEU A 70 -3.32 3.70 -10.13
CA LEU A 70 -4.77 3.77 -10.08
C LEU A 70 -5.30 2.45 -9.55
N SER A 71 -6.30 2.53 -8.68
CA SER A 71 -7.11 1.37 -8.32
C SER A 71 -8.59 1.70 -8.40
N TYR A 72 -9.41 0.66 -8.56
CA TYR A 72 -10.85 0.74 -8.64
C TYR A 72 -11.52 -0.26 -7.71
N ASN A 73 -12.46 0.20 -6.91
CA ASN A 73 -13.40 -0.62 -6.16
C ASN A 73 -14.78 -0.52 -6.83
N SER A 74 -15.21 -1.60 -7.49
CA SER A 74 -16.47 -1.63 -8.24
C SER A 74 -17.72 -1.72 -7.37
N VAL A 75 -17.60 -2.03 -6.08
CA VAL A 75 -18.74 -2.06 -5.15
C VAL A 75 -19.11 -0.65 -4.71
N THR A 76 -18.11 0.19 -4.42
CA THR A 76 -18.32 1.57 -3.98
C THR A 76 -18.22 2.58 -5.12
N GLU A 77 -17.93 2.10 -6.33
CA GLU A 77 -17.53 2.93 -7.48
C GLU A 77 -16.37 3.89 -7.11
N THR A 78 -15.48 3.35 -6.28
CA THR A 78 -14.21 3.84 -5.74
C THR A 78 -13.05 4.03 -6.72
N VAL A 79 -12.70 5.20 -7.27
CA VAL A 79 -11.36 5.36 -7.88
C VAL A 79 -10.40 5.94 -6.86
N THR A 80 -9.26 5.29 -6.68
CA THR A 80 -8.19 5.76 -5.82
C THR A 80 -6.96 6.05 -6.67
N VAL A 81 -6.51 7.30 -6.62
CA VAL A 81 -5.26 7.78 -7.24
C VAL A 81 -4.20 7.85 -6.14
N VAL A 82 -3.08 7.17 -6.36
CA VAL A 82 -1.92 7.23 -5.44
C VAL A 82 -0.70 7.68 -6.24
N THR A 83 -0.09 8.78 -5.83
CA THR A 83 1.18 9.26 -6.41
C THR A 83 2.37 8.66 -5.66
N VAL A 84 3.59 9.05 -6.03
CA VAL A 84 4.83 8.54 -5.39
C VAL A 84 4.67 8.57 -3.86
N PRO A 85 4.73 7.41 -3.20
CA PRO A 85 4.49 7.30 -1.76
C PRO A 85 5.70 7.84 -1.00
N LYS A 86 5.54 7.93 0.31
CA LYS A 86 6.63 8.35 1.21
C LYS A 86 7.74 7.29 1.22
N ASP A 87 8.98 7.71 1.39
CA ASP A 87 10.10 6.79 1.64
C ASP A 87 9.80 5.84 2.81
N LEU A 88 9.14 6.35 3.87
CA LEU A 88 8.72 5.52 5.01
C LEU A 88 7.71 4.43 4.60
N HIS A 89 6.80 4.71 3.67
CA HIS A 89 5.83 3.72 3.18
C HIS A 89 6.55 2.58 2.44
N GLU A 90 7.46 2.91 1.53
CA GLU A 90 8.23 1.92 0.77
C GLU A 90 9.16 1.10 1.67
N VAL A 91 9.84 1.76 2.62
CA VAL A 91 10.68 1.06 3.61
C VAL A 91 9.83 0.13 4.48
N ALA A 92 8.69 0.61 5.00
CA ALA A 92 7.80 -0.21 5.82
C ALA A 92 7.22 -1.39 5.02
N ALA A 93 6.83 -1.20 3.76
CA ALA A 93 6.35 -2.26 2.89
C ALA A 93 7.44 -3.30 2.61
N SER A 94 8.67 -2.85 2.31
CA SER A 94 9.82 -3.72 2.07
C SER A 94 10.20 -4.53 3.32
N GLU A 95 10.30 -3.89 4.48
CA GLU A 95 10.63 -4.58 5.73
C GLU A 95 9.52 -5.54 6.16
N LEU A 96 8.25 -5.16 6.04
CA LEU A 96 7.15 -6.09 6.34
C LEU A 96 7.21 -7.30 5.41
N ARG A 97 7.42 -7.09 4.11
CA ARG A 97 7.56 -8.18 3.13
C ARG A 97 8.65 -9.16 3.54
N ARG A 98 9.82 -8.63 3.91
CA ARG A 98 10.97 -9.42 4.39
C ARG A 98 10.61 -10.21 5.64
N GLN A 99 9.99 -9.57 6.64
CA GLN A 99 9.64 -10.22 7.91
C GLN A 99 8.56 -11.29 7.75
N ILE A 100 7.52 -11.03 6.94
CA ILE A 100 6.50 -12.03 6.61
C ILE A 100 7.15 -13.24 5.92
N MET A 101 8.02 -12.99 4.94
CA MET A 101 8.70 -14.08 4.25
C MET A 101 9.58 -14.90 5.18
N ASN A 102 10.37 -14.25 6.04
CA ASN A 102 11.21 -14.94 7.02
C ASN A 102 10.36 -15.82 7.96
N GLY A 103 9.26 -15.29 8.51
CA GLY A 103 8.36 -16.05 9.36
C GLY A 103 7.67 -17.21 8.63
N ILE A 104 7.31 -17.03 7.36
CA ILE A 104 6.80 -18.12 6.51
C ILE A 104 7.86 -19.21 6.34
N MET A 105 9.09 -18.83 6.00
CA MET A 105 10.19 -19.78 5.76
C MET A 105 10.55 -20.56 7.02
N GLU A 106 10.65 -19.89 8.16
CA GLU A 106 10.89 -20.52 9.47
C GLU A 106 9.76 -21.51 9.80
N HIS A 107 8.51 -21.06 9.76
CA HIS A 107 7.36 -21.91 10.06
C HIS A 107 7.30 -23.15 9.14
N LEU A 108 7.50 -22.97 7.83
CA LEU A 108 7.48 -24.07 6.87
C LEU A 108 8.67 -25.01 7.06
N SER A 109 9.84 -24.51 7.44
CA SER A 109 11.01 -25.37 7.73
C SER A 109 10.76 -26.33 8.88
N ASP A 110 9.96 -25.92 9.86
CA ASP A 110 9.63 -26.77 11.00
C ASP A 110 8.44 -27.71 10.73
N HIS A 111 7.46 -27.27 9.93
CA HIS A 111 6.14 -27.94 9.86
C HIS A 111 5.84 -28.58 8.49
N SER A 112 6.39 -28.06 7.39
CA SER A 112 6.16 -28.58 6.03
C SER A 112 7.29 -28.15 5.08
N PRO A 113 8.51 -28.71 5.23
CA PRO A 113 9.67 -28.31 4.45
C PRO A 113 9.47 -28.44 2.93
N GLU A 114 8.67 -29.43 2.51
CA GLU A 114 8.32 -29.67 1.11
C GLU A 114 7.47 -28.55 0.47
N SER A 115 6.97 -27.61 1.27
CA SER A 115 6.16 -26.47 0.83
C SER A 115 6.95 -25.16 0.69
N ILE A 116 8.23 -25.11 1.11
CA ILE A 116 9.09 -23.91 1.07
C ILE A 116 9.18 -23.29 -0.33
N GLY A 117 9.20 -24.11 -1.38
CA GLY A 117 9.24 -23.64 -2.77
C GLY A 117 7.87 -23.28 -3.39
N ARG A 118 6.78 -23.39 -2.62
CA ARG A 118 5.42 -23.14 -3.12
C ARG A 118 4.92 -21.73 -2.82
N ILE A 119 5.55 -21.01 -1.91
CA ILE A 119 5.22 -19.60 -1.67
C ILE A 119 6.02 -18.76 -2.66
N VAL A 120 5.29 -17.96 -3.44
CA VAL A 120 5.83 -17.04 -4.42
C VAL A 120 5.57 -15.64 -3.94
N ASP A 121 6.64 -14.91 -3.70
CA ASP A 121 6.59 -13.48 -3.49
C ASP A 121 6.41 -12.77 -4.84
N THR A 122 5.27 -12.11 -4.99
CA THR A 122 4.94 -11.36 -6.22
C THR A 122 5.08 -9.85 -6.07
N GLY A 123 5.49 -9.38 -4.89
CA GLY A 123 5.65 -7.94 -4.62
C GLY A 123 4.39 -7.14 -4.95
N SER A 124 4.60 -5.91 -5.43
CA SER A 124 3.53 -5.01 -5.84
C SER A 124 3.08 -5.33 -7.28
N THR A 125 1.94 -5.99 -7.42
CA THR A 125 1.35 -6.36 -8.72
C THR A 125 -0.15 -6.09 -8.72
N ASP A 126 -0.69 -5.67 -9.86
CA ASP A 126 -2.13 -5.51 -10.06
C ASP A 126 -2.87 -6.85 -9.98
N VAL A 127 -3.96 -6.86 -9.24
CA VAL A 127 -4.89 -7.96 -9.12
C VAL A 127 -6.28 -7.46 -9.48
N ARG A 128 -6.93 -8.16 -10.40
CA ARG A 128 -8.33 -7.91 -10.74
C ARG A 128 -9.21 -8.73 -9.81
N GLY A 129 -10.26 -8.11 -9.29
CA GLY A 129 -11.29 -8.85 -8.56
C GLY A 129 -11.95 -9.87 -9.49
N SER A 130 -12.31 -11.03 -8.93
CA SER A 130 -12.83 -12.16 -9.71
C SER A 130 -14.20 -12.63 -9.26
N ASP A 131 -14.81 -11.98 -8.26
CA ASP A 131 -16.05 -12.45 -7.67
C ASP A 131 -17.05 -11.33 -7.35
N GLY A 132 -18.33 -11.68 -7.48
CA GLY A 132 -19.48 -10.87 -7.12
C GLY A 132 -19.39 -9.41 -7.60
N GLY A 133 -19.71 -8.49 -6.69
CA GLY A 133 -19.67 -7.05 -6.95
C GLY A 133 -18.27 -6.49 -7.22
N TYR A 134 -17.21 -7.28 -7.02
CA TYR A 134 -15.81 -6.88 -7.19
C TYR A 134 -15.22 -7.29 -8.54
N GLU A 135 -15.97 -7.92 -9.46
CA GLU A 135 -15.46 -8.41 -10.76
C GLU A 135 -14.75 -7.32 -11.60
N ARG A 136 -15.13 -6.05 -11.42
CA ARG A 136 -14.52 -4.91 -12.12
C ARG A 136 -13.48 -4.19 -11.29
N SER A 137 -13.25 -4.61 -10.05
CA SER A 137 -12.25 -4.01 -9.17
C SER A 137 -10.85 -4.32 -9.67
N VAL A 138 -9.96 -3.35 -9.54
CA VAL A 138 -8.54 -3.46 -9.88
C VAL A 138 -7.78 -2.88 -8.71
N LYS A 139 -6.84 -3.64 -8.14
CA LYS A 139 -6.06 -3.16 -7.01
C LYS A 139 -4.63 -3.66 -7.08
N GLN A 140 -3.70 -2.79 -6.73
CA GLN A 140 -2.29 -3.09 -6.56
C GLN A 140 -2.01 -3.20 -5.06
N ALA A 141 -1.41 -4.31 -4.63
CA ALA A 141 -0.96 -4.46 -3.24
C ALA A 141 0.38 -3.76 -3.02
N ASP A 142 0.69 -3.36 -1.79
CA ASP A 142 2.06 -2.99 -1.42
C ASP A 142 2.96 -4.23 -1.35
N GLY A 143 2.37 -5.38 -0.99
CA GLY A 143 2.95 -6.67 -1.35
C GLY A 143 2.00 -7.85 -1.27
N LEU A 144 2.39 -8.91 -1.98
CA LEU A 144 1.52 -10.04 -2.27
C LEU A 144 2.28 -11.35 -2.27
N PHE A 145 1.80 -12.31 -1.46
CA PHE A 145 2.29 -13.68 -1.43
C PHE A 145 1.25 -14.63 -2.03
N LYS A 146 1.68 -15.43 -3.00
CA LYS A 146 0.86 -16.46 -3.64
C LYS A 146 1.33 -17.84 -3.27
N TYR A 147 0.40 -18.78 -3.13
CA TYR A 147 0.73 -20.19 -2.98
C TYR A 147 0.53 -20.91 -4.32
N SER A 148 1.58 -21.58 -4.78
CA SER A 148 1.66 -22.39 -5.98
C SER A 148 1.36 -23.85 -5.63
N GLY A 149 0.07 -24.21 -5.66
CA GLY A 149 -0.39 -25.58 -5.47
C GLY A 149 -0.36 -26.41 -6.76
N ARG A 150 -1.01 -27.60 -6.75
CA ARG A 150 -1.19 -28.46 -7.94
C ARG A 150 -2.12 -27.86 -9.04
N GLY A 151 -2.43 -26.57 -8.97
CA GLY A 151 -3.34 -25.86 -9.86
C GLY A 151 -2.88 -24.42 -10.08
N ALA A 152 -3.81 -23.47 -10.12
CA ALA A 152 -3.49 -22.06 -10.27
C ALA A 152 -2.82 -21.48 -9.00
N GLN A 153 -1.96 -20.47 -9.18
CA GLN A 153 -1.47 -19.66 -8.08
C GLN A 153 -2.64 -18.92 -7.43
N ARG A 154 -2.72 -18.99 -6.11
CA ARG A 154 -3.76 -18.32 -5.32
C ARG A 154 -3.15 -17.27 -4.43
N VAL A 155 -3.77 -16.08 -4.41
CA VAL A 155 -3.43 -15.05 -3.43
C VAL A 155 -3.65 -15.62 -2.05
N THR A 156 -2.57 -15.65 -1.26
CA THR A 156 -2.60 -16.21 0.09
C THR A 156 -2.60 -15.08 1.10
N VAL A 157 -1.66 -14.15 0.98
CA VAL A 157 -1.56 -12.97 1.84
C VAL A 157 -1.39 -11.75 0.96
N ALA A 158 -2.22 -10.73 1.17
CA ALA A 158 -2.00 -9.38 0.69
C ALA A 158 -1.69 -8.48 1.89
N PHE A 159 -0.85 -7.47 1.71
CA PHE A 159 -0.68 -6.45 2.74
C PHE A 159 -0.67 -5.04 2.15
N GLU A 160 -1.14 -4.10 2.97
CA GLU A 160 -1.23 -2.67 2.66
C GLU A 160 -0.60 -1.90 3.81
N VAL A 161 0.22 -0.92 3.48
CA VAL A 161 0.82 0.01 4.43
C VAL A 161 0.17 1.36 4.20
N GLY A 162 -0.33 1.97 5.28
CA GLY A 162 -0.83 3.34 5.25
C GLY A 162 -0.02 4.25 6.16
N CYS A 163 0.55 5.31 5.59
CA CYS A 163 1.36 6.29 6.33
C CYS A 163 0.62 7.63 6.45
N SER A 164 -0.04 7.85 7.60
CA SER A 164 -0.97 8.96 7.85
C SER A 164 -2.24 8.90 6.98
N GLU A 165 -2.54 7.73 6.43
CA GLU A 165 -3.77 7.46 5.68
C GLU A 165 -4.94 7.20 6.63
N ASN A 166 -6.16 7.40 6.13
CA ASN A 166 -7.36 7.12 6.89
C ASN A 166 -7.51 5.60 7.08
N HIS A 167 -7.57 5.14 8.33
CA HIS A 167 -7.84 3.73 8.67
C HIS A 167 -9.05 3.16 7.92
N LYS A 168 -10.09 3.98 7.70
CA LYS A 168 -11.25 3.58 6.90
C LYS A 168 -10.88 3.14 5.47
N SER A 169 -9.96 3.85 4.81
CA SER A 169 -9.51 3.48 3.46
C SER A 169 -8.74 2.15 3.46
N LEU A 170 -7.99 1.86 4.51
CA LEU A 170 -7.33 0.54 4.69
C LEU A 170 -8.36 -0.59 4.90
N LEU A 171 -9.45 -0.33 5.62
CA LEU A 171 -10.53 -1.31 5.80
C LEU A 171 -11.28 -1.59 4.49
N ASP A 172 -11.53 -0.56 3.68
CA ASP A 172 -12.14 -0.72 2.36
C ASP A 172 -11.22 -1.55 1.43
N ASN A 173 -9.90 -1.35 1.54
CA ASN A 173 -8.89 -2.14 0.83
C ASN A 173 -8.90 -3.62 1.24
N LYS A 174 -9.06 -3.91 2.54
CA LYS A 174 -9.20 -5.28 3.05
C LYS A 174 -10.35 -6.02 2.38
N ASP A 175 -11.51 -5.39 2.24
CA ASP A 175 -12.68 -6.05 1.66
C ASP A 175 -12.48 -6.38 0.19
N VAL A 176 -11.82 -5.51 -0.59
CA VAL A 176 -11.41 -5.82 -1.95
C VAL A 176 -10.49 -7.04 -1.98
N TRP A 177 -9.51 -7.12 -1.08
CA TRP A 177 -8.58 -8.26 -1.03
C TRP A 177 -9.24 -9.58 -0.67
N ILE A 178 -10.01 -9.61 0.43
CA ILE A 178 -10.59 -10.84 0.96
C ILE A 178 -11.79 -11.28 0.11
N GLN A 179 -12.71 -10.35 -0.18
CA GLN A 179 -13.96 -10.69 -0.86
C GLN A 179 -13.78 -10.68 -2.38
N GLY A 180 -13.06 -9.69 -2.93
CA GLY A 180 -12.90 -9.54 -4.37
C GLY A 180 -11.78 -10.36 -4.99
N CYS A 181 -10.63 -10.46 -4.31
CA CYS A 181 -9.43 -11.15 -4.82
C CYS A 181 -9.16 -12.50 -4.14
N HIS A 182 -10.06 -12.95 -3.25
CA HIS A 182 -9.97 -14.20 -2.50
C HIS A 182 -8.66 -14.41 -1.72
N ALA A 183 -8.04 -13.33 -1.25
CA ALA A 183 -6.93 -13.41 -0.33
C ALA A 183 -7.35 -14.18 0.93
N LYS A 184 -6.49 -15.08 1.43
CA LYS A 184 -6.77 -15.81 2.68
C LYS A 184 -6.56 -14.94 3.90
N ALA A 185 -5.59 -14.05 3.83
CA ALA A 185 -5.38 -12.99 4.81
C ALA A 185 -5.07 -11.65 4.13
N CYS A 186 -5.48 -10.57 4.79
CA CYS A 186 -5.06 -9.21 4.51
C CYS A 186 -4.40 -8.63 5.76
N VAL A 187 -3.18 -8.11 5.63
CA VAL A 187 -2.46 -7.43 6.71
C VAL A 187 -2.49 -5.94 6.43
N LEU A 188 -2.99 -5.16 7.38
CA LEU A 188 -3.02 -3.70 7.30
C LEU A 188 -2.01 -3.15 8.30
N ILE A 189 -1.12 -2.27 7.84
CA ILE A 189 -0.29 -1.45 8.73
C ILE A 189 -0.79 -0.02 8.67
N CYS A 190 -0.97 0.60 9.82
CA CYS A 190 -1.19 2.04 9.91
C CYS A 190 -0.07 2.68 10.73
N LEU A 191 0.61 3.66 10.13
CA LEU A 191 1.65 4.46 10.76
C LEU A 191 1.18 5.91 10.80
N ALA A 192 0.95 6.45 11.98
CA ALA A 192 0.61 7.86 12.18
C ALA A 192 1.87 8.65 12.54
N GLU A 193 2.33 9.51 11.63
CA GLU A 193 3.51 10.37 11.82
C GLU A 193 3.10 11.77 12.28
N GLN A 194 3.90 12.35 13.20
CA GLN A 194 3.87 13.77 13.49
C GLN A 194 4.66 14.57 12.45
N SER A 195 4.42 15.88 12.42
CA SER A 195 5.24 16.81 11.65
C SER A 195 6.58 17.08 12.35
N PRO A 196 7.70 17.24 11.63
CA PRO A 196 7.83 17.10 10.17
C PRO A 196 7.71 15.62 9.75
N ARG A 197 7.09 15.36 8.60
CA ARG A 197 7.02 14.00 8.04
C ARG A 197 8.42 13.47 7.72
N PHE A 198 8.58 12.14 7.65
CA PHE A 198 9.84 11.55 7.17
C PHE A 198 10.29 12.19 5.85
N ARG A 199 11.56 12.57 5.80
CA ARG A 199 12.24 13.05 4.60
C ARG A 199 13.64 12.49 4.56
N ASN A 200 14.00 11.88 3.44
CA ASN A 200 15.40 11.67 3.13
C ASN A 200 16.08 13.06 3.03
N PRO A 201 17.27 13.28 3.63
CA PRO A 201 17.94 14.56 3.50
C PRO A 201 18.31 14.75 2.04
N THR A 202 17.83 15.85 1.49
CA THR A 202 18.13 16.23 0.11
C THR A 202 19.41 17.05 -0.01
N ASP A 203 19.96 17.50 1.12
CA ASP A 203 21.19 18.28 1.14
C ASP A 203 22.40 17.33 1.12
N PRO A 204 23.20 17.32 0.03
CA PRO A 204 24.41 16.53 0.00
C PRO A 204 25.36 17.07 1.06
N PHE A 205 25.78 16.23 2.00
CA PHE A 205 26.85 16.58 2.89
C PHE A 205 28.15 16.70 2.09
N GLU A 206 28.63 17.93 1.91
CA GLU A 206 29.98 18.14 1.41
C GLU A 206 30.97 17.54 2.43
N ASN A 207 31.85 16.66 1.96
CA ASN A 207 32.93 16.00 2.72
C ASN A 207 32.54 14.80 3.61
N ILE A 208 31.69 13.89 3.14
CA ILE A 208 31.71 12.52 3.68
C ILE A 208 32.91 11.79 3.08
N ALA A 209 33.99 11.67 3.87
CA ALA A 209 35.21 10.97 3.45
C ALA A 209 35.02 9.45 3.38
N ASP A 210 34.11 8.92 4.20
CA ASP A 210 33.77 7.50 4.31
C ASP A 210 32.26 7.36 4.55
N VAL A 211 31.56 6.83 3.56
CA VAL A 211 30.11 6.66 3.56
C VAL A 211 29.68 5.57 4.55
N GLU A 212 30.42 4.47 4.64
CA GLU A 212 30.05 3.34 5.51
C GLU A 212 30.14 3.74 7.00
N THR A 213 31.21 4.46 7.36
CA THR A 213 31.37 4.99 8.72
C THR A 213 30.26 5.98 9.06
N GLU A 214 29.83 6.80 8.11
CA GLU A 214 28.77 7.79 8.30
C GLU A 214 27.39 7.13 8.46
N GLU A 215 27.08 6.14 7.64
CA GLU A 215 25.86 5.33 7.75
C GLU A 215 25.79 4.60 9.09
N ALA A 216 26.92 4.03 9.54
CA ALA A 216 27.01 3.39 10.85
C ALA A 216 26.80 4.39 12.01
N ALA A 217 27.37 5.59 11.92
CA ALA A 217 27.19 6.64 12.92
C ALA A 217 25.74 7.13 12.98
N MET A 218 25.11 7.29 11.83
CA MET A 218 23.69 7.63 11.72
C MET A 218 22.81 6.53 12.33
N GLY A 219 23.06 5.26 11.99
CA GLY A 219 22.33 4.13 12.56
C GLY A 219 22.43 4.07 14.08
N PHE A 220 23.65 4.20 14.62
CA PHE A 220 23.87 4.27 16.07
C PHE A 220 23.11 5.42 16.73
N HIS A 221 23.08 6.60 16.09
CA HIS A 221 22.33 7.73 16.62
C HIS A 221 20.83 7.46 16.61
N ALA A 222 20.29 6.91 15.52
CA ALA A 222 18.87 6.54 15.42
C ALA A 222 18.49 5.55 16.52
N ASP A 223 19.26 4.47 16.70
CA ASP A 223 19.05 3.46 17.73
C ASP A 223 19.09 4.05 19.14
N ALA A 224 20.03 4.96 19.41
CA ALA A 224 20.13 5.65 20.70
C ALA A 224 18.95 6.60 20.97
N THR A 225 18.24 7.03 19.92
CA THR A 225 17.07 7.91 20.06
C THR A 225 15.82 7.10 20.45
N VAL A 226 15.76 5.82 20.09
CA VAL A 226 14.60 4.96 20.37
C VAL A 226 14.62 4.51 21.84
N PRO A 227 13.56 4.78 22.63
CA PRO A 227 13.45 4.28 24.00
C PRO A 227 13.55 2.75 24.04
N LEU A 228 14.31 2.22 25.00
CA LEU A 228 14.51 0.77 25.19
C LEU A 228 13.22 -0.01 25.44
N ASP A 229 12.16 0.66 25.91
CA ASP A 229 10.86 0.05 26.12
C ASP A 229 9.97 0.03 24.85
N GLY A 230 10.42 0.67 23.76
CA GLY A 230 9.72 0.77 22.49
C GLY A 230 8.40 1.53 22.55
N SER A 231 8.14 2.29 23.62
CA SER A 231 6.82 2.90 23.90
C SER A 231 6.45 4.05 22.96
N TYR A 232 7.43 4.65 22.29
CA TYR A 232 7.27 5.76 21.37
C TYR A 232 8.43 5.76 20.39
N PHE A 233 8.18 6.03 19.11
CA PHE A 233 9.26 6.32 18.16
C PHE A 233 9.42 7.84 18.10
N PRO A 234 10.42 8.42 18.76
CA PRO A 234 10.61 9.85 18.77
C PRO A 234 11.08 10.36 17.42
N GLN A 235 11.04 11.68 17.31
CA GLN A 235 11.65 12.38 16.20
C GLN A 235 13.12 11.95 16.06
N ILE A 236 13.50 11.52 14.85
CA ILE A 236 14.87 11.16 14.53
C ILE A 236 15.55 12.40 13.96
N SER A 237 16.62 12.83 14.61
CA SER A 237 17.47 13.91 14.14
C SER A 237 18.92 13.48 14.10
N TYR A 238 19.64 13.89 13.07
CA TYR A 238 21.07 13.64 12.94
C TYR A 238 21.72 14.82 12.21
N ARG A 239 22.88 15.29 12.71
CA ARG A 239 23.61 16.48 12.24
C ARG A 239 22.73 17.74 12.12
N ASP A 240 21.96 18.06 13.16
CA ASP A 240 21.03 19.21 13.19
C ASP A 240 19.88 19.16 12.16
N HIS A 241 19.73 18.05 11.43
CA HIS A 241 18.60 17.82 10.53
C HIS A 241 17.58 16.92 11.20
N VAL A 242 16.30 17.20 10.98
CA VAL A 242 15.20 16.34 11.40
C VAL A 242 14.84 15.45 10.22
N TRP A 243 15.13 14.16 10.36
CA TRP A 243 14.93 13.15 9.30
C TRP A 243 13.51 12.59 9.34
N ALA A 244 12.97 12.40 10.55
CA ALA A 244 11.63 11.89 10.75
C ALA A 244 10.99 12.55 11.96
N GLY A 245 9.73 12.94 11.85
CA GLY A 245 8.87 13.23 13.00
C GLY A 245 8.65 11.98 13.84
N GLY A 246 8.07 12.15 15.03
CA GLY A 246 7.73 11.00 15.86
C GLY A 246 6.57 10.19 15.28
N VAL A 247 6.58 8.88 15.47
CA VAL A 247 5.41 8.02 15.19
C VAL A 247 4.54 7.97 16.43
N THR A 248 3.35 8.56 16.35
CA THR A 248 2.38 8.60 17.44
C THR A 248 1.62 7.30 17.62
N GLU A 249 1.39 6.60 16.52
CA GLU A 249 0.59 5.40 16.51
C GLU A 249 1.11 4.47 15.42
N ALA A 250 1.33 3.21 15.77
CA ALA A 250 1.67 2.16 14.83
C ALA A 250 0.87 0.92 15.23
N PHE A 251 0.05 0.40 14.32
CA PHE A 251 -0.65 -0.85 14.55
C PHE A 251 -0.67 -1.72 13.30
N ILE A 252 -0.74 -3.03 13.55
CA ILE A 252 -0.82 -4.07 12.53
C ILE A 252 -2.12 -4.84 12.78
N GLU A 253 -3.00 -4.86 11.80
CA GLU A 253 -4.23 -5.66 11.82
C GLU A 253 -4.12 -6.82 10.84
N VAL A 254 -4.54 -8.01 11.28
CA VAL A 254 -4.58 -9.19 10.42
C VAL A 254 -6.01 -9.66 10.30
N TRP A 255 -6.50 -9.61 9.07
CA TRP A 255 -7.85 -10.00 8.70
C TRP A 255 -7.81 -11.31 7.93
N ARG A 256 -8.63 -12.29 8.32
CA ARG A 256 -8.68 -13.61 7.69
C ARG A 256 -10.05 -13.90 7.09
N ALA A 257 -10.06 -14.58 5.93
CA ALA A 257 -11.28 -14.89 5.19
C ALA A 257 -12.22 -15.88 5.93
N ASP A 258 -11.71 -16.65 6.88
CA ASP A 258 -12.44 -17.67 7.65
C ASP A 258 -13.03 -17.16 8.98
N GLY A 259 -13.04 -15.84 9.19
CA GLY A 259 -13.76 -15.20 10.31
C GLY A 259 -13.04 -15.22 11.66
N HIS A 260 -11.78 -15.70 11.71
CA HIS A 260 -10.94 -15.51 12.89
C HIS A 260 -10.22 -14.15 12.80
N GLU A 261 -10.92 -13.09 13.21
CA GLU A 261 -10.31 -11.81 13.52
C GLU A 261 -9.27 -12.03 14.63
N THR A 262 -8.00 -11.81 14.31
CA THR A 262 -6.93 -11.80 15.32
C THR A 262 -6.47 -10.36 15.44
N PHE A 263 -7.07 -9.62 16.36
CA PHE A 263 -6.57 -8.29 16.72
C PHE A 263 -5.28 -8.46 17.51
N ALA A 264 -4.14 -8.24 16.88
CA ALA A 264 -2.96 -7.80 17.60
C ALA A 264 -3.06 -6.28 17.81
N SER A 265 -3.96 -5.85 18.71
CA SER A 265 -3.86 -4.48 19.24
C SER A 265 -2.61 -4.45 20.11
N ALA A 266 -1.52 -3.97 19.54
CA ALA A 266 -0.36 -3.56 20.31
C ALA A 266 -0.69 -2.25 21.05
N HIS A 267 -1.50 -2.32 22.12
CA HIS A 267 -1.21 -1.50 23.30
C HIS A 267 -0.04 -2.07 24.11
N ARG A 268 0.65 -3.08 23.54
CA ARG A 268 1.96 -3.58 23.94
C ARG A 268 2.79 -3.79 22.70
N ASN A 269 3.87 -3.03 22.63
CA ASN A 269 4.94 -3.07 21.64
C ASN A 269 5.26 -4.51 21.26
N VAL A 270 5.08 -4.85 19.99
CA VAL A 270 5.64 -6.07 19.43
C VAL A 270 7.14 -5.87 19.42
N ILE A 271 7.80 -6.51 20.39
CA ILE A 271 9.24 -6.65 20.48
C ILE A 271 9.67 -7.53 19.31
N LEU A 272 10.30 -6.93 18.29
CA LEU A 272 11.24 -7.66 17.45
C LEU A 272 12.59 -7.61 18.18
N ALA A 273 12.81 -8.57 19.07
CA ALA A 273 14.15 -8.80 19.61
C ALA A 273 14.98 -9.44 18.50
N ALA A 274 16.07 -8.77 18.14
CA ALA A 274 17.19 -9.39 17.46
C ALA A 274 17.95 -10.22 18.51
N ASP A 275 18.07 -11.52 18.25
CA ASP A 275 19.20 -12.35 18.71
C ASP A 275 19.98 -12.80 17.47
#